data_AF-A0A438M9Q8-F1
#
_entry.id   AF-A0A438M9Q8-F1
#
_cell.length_a   1.000
_cell.length_b   1.000
_cell.length_c   1.000
_cell.angle_alpha   90.00
_cell.angle_beta   90.00
_cell.angle_gamma   90.00
#
_symmetry.space_group_name_H-M   'P 1'
#
loop_
_entity.id
_entity.type
_entity.pdbx_description
1 polymer ?
#
loop_
_entity_poly.entity_id
_entity_poly.type
_entity_poly.pdbx_seq_one_letter_code
_entity_poly.pdbx_strand_id
1 'polypeptide(L)'
;MSGPITAEPDGGRVLNTALLAGVGSLLAMDVAGAFLSVSAGLNPTVLDALGPQARLSAPITMMIAMTVLVAGATRRRRAVAVPAAALLAVAGVLAFVSGFFDGGYAADLTAGQRVYQIALVSGHLGVSVLASFRLARLLRAKRP
;
A
#
# COMPACT_ATOMS: atom_id res chain seq x y z
N MET A 1 30.26 -36.76 -5.21
CA MET A 1 28.79 -36.83 -5.03
C MET A 1 28.32 -35.43 -4.67
N SER A 2 27.77 -34.69 -5.64
CA SER A 2 27.23 -33.35 -5.44
C SER A 2 25.79 -33.48 -4.95
N GLY A 3 25.52 -33.09 -3.71
CA GLY A 3 24.16 -33.08 -3.17
C GLY A 3 23.28 -32.07 -3.92
N PRO A 4 21.98 -32.32 -4.07
CA PRO A 4 21.08 -31.37 -4.70
C PRO A 4 20.97 -30.12 -3.82
N ILE A 5 21.37 -28.96 -4.37
CA ILE A 5 21.09 -27.65 -3.78
C ILE A 5 19.60 -27.40 -3.97
N THR A 6 18.78 -27.89 -3.03
CA THR A 6 17.40 -27.40 -2.91
C THR A 6 17.50 -26.00 -2.34
N ALA A 7 17.58 -25.00 -3.21
CA ALA A 7 17.46 -23.60 -2.83
C ALA A 7 16.06 -23.42 -2.23
N GLU A 8 15.95 -23.44 -0.90
CA GLU A 8 14.73 -22.98 -0.24
C GLU A 8 14.46 -21.57 -0.76
N PRO A 9 13.23 -21.27 -1.22
CA PRO A 9 12.88 -19.91 -1.56
C PRO A 9 13.15 -19.04 -0.33
N ASP A 10 14.05 -18.07 -0.48
CA ASP A 10 14.35 -17.08 0.56
C ASP A 10 13.07 -16.27 0.78
N GLY A 11 12.18 -16.79 1.63
CA GLY A 11 10.85 -16.24 1.84
C GLY A 11 10.94 -14.78 2.31
N GLY A 12 12.08 -14.37 2.88
CA GLY A 12 12.37 -12.98 3.24
C GLY A 12 12.39 -12.06 2.02
N ARG A 13 13.06 -12.49 0.96
CA ARG A 13 13.09 -11.76 -0.33
C ARG A 13 11.72 -11.75 -0.98
N VAL A 14 11.04 -12.89 -1.04
CA VAL A 14 9.71 -12.99 -1.67
C VAL A 14 8.73 -12.02 -1.01
N LEU A 15 8.68 -11.99 0.32
CA LEU A 15 7.80 -11.08 1.05
C LEU A 15 8.18 -9.61 0.87
N ASN A 16 9.48 -9.28 0.85
CA ASN A 16 9.93 -7.91 0.59
C ASN A 16 9.55 -7.46 -0.83
N THR A 17 9.74 -8.33 -1.82
CA THR A 17 9.33 -8.07 -3.21
C THR A 17 7.83 -7.89 -3.31
N ALA A 18 7.04 -8.75 -2.66
CA ALA A 18 5.58 -8.62 -2.63
C ALA A 18 5.13 -7.32 -1.98
N LEU A 19 5.77 -6.90 -0.87
CA LEU A 19 5.45 -5.65 -0.19
C LEU A 19 5.79 -4.43 -1.05
N LEU A 20 6.96 -4.43 -1.70
CA LEU A 20 7.36 -3.37 -2.63
C LEU A 20 6.45 -3.31 -3.86
N ALA A 21 6.11 -4.47 -4.43
CA ALA A 21 5.19 -4.57 -5.56
C ALA A 21 3.80 -4.05 -5.17
N GLY A 22 3.27 -4.45 -4.01
CA GLY A 22 1.97 -4.00 -3.53
C GLY A 22 1.90 -2.48 -3.33
N VAL A 23 2.91 -1.88 -2.68
CA VAL A 23 2.98 -0.42 -2.53
C VAL A 23 3.20 0.27 -3.88
N GLY A 24 4.06 -0.26 -4.73
CA GLY A 24 4.28 0.27 -6.08
C GLY A 24 3.01 0.26 -6.94
N SER A 25 2.21 -0.81 -6.85
CA SER A 25 0.91 -0.90 -7.51
C SER A 25 -0.08 0.13 -6.97
N LEU A 26 -0.15 0.32 -5.64
CA LEU A 26 -0.99 1.36 -5.05
C LEU A 26 -0.60 2.75 -5.54
N LEU A 27 0.70 3.07 -5.56
CA LEU A 27 1.16 4.37 -6.08
C LEU A 27 0.79 4.58 -7.55
N ALA A 28 0.92 3.54 -8.38
CA ALA A 28 0.51 3.59 -9.78
C ALA A 28 -1.02 3.80 -9.91
N MET A 29 -1.80 3.15 -9.05
CA MET A 29 -3.25 3.38 -8.96
C MET A 29 -3.57 4.79 -8.45
N ASP A 30 -2.85 5.34 -7.49
CA ASP A 30 -3.10 6.71 -7.03
C ASP A 30 -2.87 7.72 -8.17
N VAL A 31 -1.81 7.53 -8.95
CA VAL A 31 -1.54 8.37 -10.12
C VAL A 31 -2.62 8.20 -11.19
N ALA A 32 -2.97 6.97 -11.57
CA ALA A 32 -4.01 6.70 -12.56
C ALA A 32 -5.38 7.23 -12.10
N GLY A 33 -5.69 7.11 -10.81
CA GLY A 33 -6.90 7.63 -10.18
C GLY A 33 -6.99 9.14 -10.26
N ALA A 34 -5.88 9.84 -10.04
CA ALA A 34 -5.81 11.29 -10.19
C ALA A 34 -6.11 11.74 -11.63
N PHE A 35 -5.54 11.06 -12.63
CA PHE A 35 -5.84 11.33 -14.04
C PHE A 35 -7.29 11.02 -14.40
N LEU A 36 -7.84 9.90 -13.90
CA LEU A 36 -9.25 9.55 -14.09
C LEU A 36 -10.17 10.62 -13.50
N SER A 37 -9.89 11.11 -12.29
CA SER A 37 -10.64 12.20 -11.66
C SER A 37 -10.67 13.47 -12.50
N VAL A 38 -9.53 13.89 -13.06
CA VAL A 38 -9.46 15.07 -13.92
C VAL A 38 -10.21 14.84 -15.23
N SER A 39 -10.00 13.69 -15.88
CA SER A 39 -10.65 13.37 -17.16
C SER A 39 -12.17 13.25 -17.05
N ALA A 40 -12.67 12.87 -15.87
CA ALA A 40 -14.10 12.77 -15.56
C ALA A 40 -14.69 14.09 -15.02
N GLY A 41 -13.90 15.17 -14.94
CA GLY A 41 -14.35 16.46 -14.43
C GLY A 41 -14.62 16.50 -12.92
N LEU A 42 -14.15 15.51 -12.17
CA LEU A 42 -14.30 15.46 -10.70
C LEU A 42 -13.36 16.42 -10.00
N ASN A 43 -12.21 16.71 -10.60
CA ASN A 43 -11.21 17.63 -10.08
C ASN A 43 -10.66 18.53 -11.20
N PRO A 44 -10.37 19.81 -10.92
CA PRO A 44 -9.88 20.74 -11.93
C PRO A 44 -8.41 20.48 -12.30
N THR A 45 -7.58 19.98 -11.38
CA THR A 45 -6.19 19.62 -11.67
C THR A 45 -5.79 18.28 -11.05
N VAL A 46 -4.70 17.69 -11.55
CA VAL A 46 -4.13 16.45 -10.99
C VAL A 46 -3.67 16.65 -9.55
N LEU A 47 -3.17 17.84 -9.20
CA LEU A 47 -2.73 18.14 -7.85
C LEU A 47 -3.91 18.19 -6.88
N ASP A 48 -5.05 18.75 -7.30
CA ASP A 48 -6.29 18.74 -6.52
C ASP A 48 -6.85 17.32 -6.37
N ALA A 49 -6.72 16.50 -7.43
CA ALA A 49 -7.08 15.09 -7.41
C ALA A 49 -6.18 14.23 -6.51
N LEU A 50 -5.04 14.77 -6.06
CA LEU A 50 -4.16 14.15 -5.06
C LEU A 50 -4.17 14.92 -3.72
N GLY A 51 -5.10 15.85 -3.57
CA GLY A 51 -5.29 16.62 -2.36
C GLY A 51 -6.05 15.84 -1.29
N PRO A 52 -6.37 16.48 -0.14
CA PRO A 52 -7.10 15.85 0.96
C PRO A 52 -8.48 15.33 0.55
N GLN A 53 -9.09 15.92 -0.50
CA GLN A 53 -10.45 15.59 -0.93
C GLN A 53 -10.48 14.63 -2.13
N ALA A 54 -9.34 14.01 -2.42
CA ALA A 54 -9.18 13.03 -3.49
C ALA A 54 -10.09 11.81 -3.26
N ARG A 55 -10.88 11.43 -4.25
CA ARG A 55 -11.82 10.30 -4.14
C ARG A 55 -11.36 9.02 -4.82
N LEU A 56 -10.60 9.16 -5.91
CA LEU A 56 -10.10 8.03 -6.70
C LEU A 56 -8.60 7.77 -6.48
N SER A 57 -7.99 8.42 -5.51
CA SER A 57 -6.55 8.35 -5.24
C SER A 57 -6.26 8.73 -3.80
N ALA A 58 -5.18 8.19 -3.24
CA ALA A 58 -4.70 8.61 -1.95
C ALA A 58 -4.09 10.02 -2.00
N PRO A 59 -4.19 10.82 -0.92
CA PRO A 59 -3.50 12.10 -0.83
C PRO A 59 -1.97 11.94 -0.97
N ILE A 60 -1.30 12.92 -1.60
CA ILE A 60 0.18 12.90 -1.79
C ILE A 60 0.92 12.63 -0.48
N THR A 61 0.48 13.22 0.62
CA THR A 61 1.11 13.01 1.94
C THR A 61 1.10 11.55 2.36
N MET A 62 0.02 10.83 2.07
CA MET A 62 -0.11 9.41 2.35
C MET A 62 0.75 8.56 1.41
N MET A 63 0.80 8.89 0.11
CA MET A 63 1.67 8.23 -0.86
C MET A 63 3.16 8.33 -0.45
N ILE A 64 3.59 9.52 -0.02
CA ILE A 64 4.95 9.75 0.49
C ILE A 64 5.20 8.90 1.75
N ALA A 65 4.26 8.92 2.70
CA ALA A 65 4.37 8.15 3.94
C ALA A 65 4.50 6.64 3.65
N MET A 66 3.65 6.08 2.79
CA MET A 66 3.72 4.67 2.38
C MET A 66 5.06 4.32 1.74
N THR A 67 5.58 5.20 0.87
CA THR A 67 6.88 5.03 0.22
C THR A 67 8.03 4.96 1.23
N VAL A 68 8.05 5.88 2.19
CA VAL A 68 9.05 5.90 3.27
C VAL A 68 8.93 4.66 4.16
N LEU A 69 7.71 4.29 4.51
CA LEU A 69 7.44 3.14 5.38
C LEU A 69 7.83 1.81 4.72
N VAL A 70 7.53 1.61 3.44
CA VAL A 70 7.95 0.38 2.73
C VAL A 70 9.46 0.30 2.58
N ALA A 71 10.12 1.43 2.29
CA ALA A 71 11.58 1.51 2.27
C ALA A 71 12.19 1.18 3.64
N GLY A 72 11.56 1.64 4.73
CA GLY A 72 11.94 1.30 6.11
C GLY A 72 11.73 -0.18 6.43
N ALA A 73 10.55 -0.74 6.13
CA ALA A 73 10.16 -2.12 6.43
C ALA A 73 11.02 -3.19 5.74
N THR A 74 11.63 -2.82 4.61
CA THR A 74 12.53 -3.66 3.82
C THR A 74 14.00 -3.54 4.22
N ARG A 75 14.36 -2.65 5.16
CA ARG A 75 15.74 -2.54 5.67
C ARG A 75 16.16 -3.77 6.48
N ARG A 76 17.47 -3.99 6.53
CA ARG A 76 18.10 -5.04 7.34
C ARG A 76 18.12 -4.72 8.84
N ARG A 77 18.24 -3.44 9.22
CA ARG A 77 18.27 -3.01 10.63
C ARG A 77 16.88 -3.17 11.25
N ARG A 78 16.75 -4.10 12.20
CA ARG A 78 15.49 -4.41 12.91
C ARG A 78 14.87 -3.19 13.60
N ALA A 79 15.69 -2.32 14.18
CA ALA A 79 15.25 -1.08 14.83
C ALA A 79 14.50 -0.12 13.90
N VAL A 80 14.73 -0.19 12.58
CA VAL A 80 14.02 0.59 11.57
C VAL A 80 12.88 -0.22 10.96
N ALA A 81 13.14 -1.49 10.62
CA ALA A 81 12.19 -2.33 9.90
C ALA A 81 10.93 -2.66 10.71
N VAL A 82 11.05 -2.87 12.02
CA VAL A 82 9.91 -3.19 12.90
C VAL A 82 8.92 -2.02 13.00
N PRO A 83 9.30 -0.80 13.42
CA PRO A 83 8.35 0.30 13.51
C PRO A 83 7.78 0.66 12.14
N ALA A 84 8.59 0.62 11.08
CA ALA A 84 8.12 0.90 9.73
C ALA A 84 7.07 -0.12 9.24
N ALA A 85 7.28 -1.42 9.48
CA ALA A 85 6.31 -2.46 9.12
C ALA A 85 5.02 -2.35 9.96
N ALA A 86 5.13 -2.02 11.25
CA ALA A 86 3.98 -1.82 12.12
C ALA A 86 3.15 -0.60 11.69
N LEU A 87 3.81 0.53 11.44
CA LEU A 87 3.14 1.74 10.95
C LEU A 87 2.51 1.52 9.58
N LEU A 88 3.17 0.81 8.66
CA LEU A 88 2.60 0.47 7.35
C LEU A 88 1.35 -0.41 7.48
N ALA A 89 1.39 -1.41 8.37
CA ALA A 89 0.24 -2.27 8.62
C ALA A 89 -0.95 -1.47 9.18
N VAL A 90 -0.71 -0.63 10.18
CA VAL A 90 -1.75 0.23 10.78
C VAL A 90 -2.28 1.24 9.77
N ALA A 91 -1.40 1.92 9.04
CA ALA A 91 -1.78 2.89 8.02
C ALA A 91 -2.65 2.26 6.93
N GLY A 92 -2.32 1.05 6.47
CA GLY A 92 -3.14 0.34 5.48
C GLY A 92 -4.54 -0.03 6.00
N VAL A 93 -4.66 -0.45 7.26
CA VAL A 93 -5.99 -0.68 7.88
C VAL A 93 -6.77 0.63 8.01
N LEU A 94 -6.15 1.69 8.51
CA LEU A 94 -6.80 2.99 8.65
C LEU A 94 -7.23 3.56 7.31
N ALA A 95 -6.41 3.41 6.27
CA ALA A 95 -6.76 3.80 4.91
C ALA A 95 -7.94 3.00 4.37
N PHE A 96 -7.99 1.68 4.64
CA PHE A 96 -9.11 0.83 4.26
C PHE A 96 -10.42 1.28 4.93
N VAL A 97 -10.38 1.46 6.26
CA VAL A 97 -11.51 1.93 7.06
C VAL A 97 -11.94 3.32 6.61
N SER A 98 -10.99 4.26 6.49
CA SER A 98 -11.25 5.63 6.04
C SER A 98 -11.89 5.63 4.65
N GLY A 99 -11.34 4.90 3.67
CA GLY A 99 -11.93 4.83 2.33
C GLY A 99 -13.34 4.26 2.31
N PHE A 100 -13.68 3.36 3.25
CA PHE A 100 -15.04 2.85 3.44
C PHE A 100 -16.00 3.89 4.02
N PHE A 101 -15.54 4.68 4.99
CA PHE A 101 -16.38 5.63 5.73
C PHE A 101 -16.37 7.07 5.16
N ASP A 102 -15.45 7.40 4.26
CA ASP A 102 -15.34 8.74 3.65
C ASP A 102 -16.45 9.04 2.61
N GLY A 103 -17.48 8.19 2.55
CA GLY A 103 -18.63 8.38 1.69
C GLY A 103 -18.35 8.24 0.19
N GLY A 104 -17.11 7.91 -0.20
CA GLY A 104 -16.72 7.74 -1.61
C GLY A 104 -17.56 6.69 -2.35
N TYR A 105 -17.95 5.62 -1.66
CA TYR A 105 -18.85 4.59 -2.20
C TYR A 105 -20.29 5.06 -2.40
N ALA A 106 -20.72 6.06 -1.62
CA ALA A 106 -22.06 6.66 -1.69
C ALA A 106 -22.14 7.86 -2.65
N ALA A 107 -21.00 8.29 -3.21
CA ALA A 107 -20.97 9.32 -4.23
C ALA A 107 -21.51 8.80 -5.58
N ASP A 108 -21.98 9.73 -6.41
CA ASP A 108 -22.40 9.51 -7.80
C ASP A 108 -21.18 9.19 -8.68
N LEU A 109 -20.60 8.01 -8.48
CA LEU A 109 -19.55 7.44 -9.30
C LEU A 109 -20.18 6.54 -10.38
N THR A 110 -19.59 6.56 -11.57
CA THR A 110 -19.86 5.52 -12.56
C THR A 110 -19.48 4.14 -12.00
N ALA A 111 -20.05 3.07 -12.55
CA ALA A 111 -19.74 1.70 -12.13
C ALA A 111 -18.22 1.40 -12.20
N GLY A 112 -17.55 1.89 -13.25
CA GLY A 112 -16.09 1.71 -13.41
C GLY A 112 -15.28 2.42 -12.33
N GLN A 113 -15.62 3.67 -12.00
CA GLN A 113 -14.97 4.42 -10.91
C GLN A 113 -15.20 3.76 -9.54
N ARG A 114 -16.38 3.20 -9.31
CA ARG A 114 -16.66 2.46 -8.07
C ARG A 114 -15.82 1.19 -7.97
N VAL A 115 -15.72 0.40 -9.04
CA VAL A 115 -14.85 -0.80 -9.07
C VAL A 115 -13.40 -0.39 -8.82
N TYR A 116 -12.94 0.71 -9.43
CA TYR A 116 -11.61 1.25 -9.22
C TYR A 116 -11.34 1.58 -7.75
N GLN A 117 -12.27 2.28 -7.11
CA GLN A 117 -12.17 2.65 -5.71
C GLN A 117 -12.15 1.41 -4.79
N ILE A 118 -13.02 0.43 -5.04
CA ILE A 118 -13.01 -0.86 -4.30
C ILE A 118 -11.65 -1.51 -4.42
N ALA A 119 -11.08 -1.57 -5.63
CA ALA A 119 -9.77 -2.16 -5.86
C ALA A 119 -8.65 -1.41 -5.12
N LEU A 120 -8.67 -0.07 -5.16
CA LEU A 120 -7.69 0.78 -4.48
C LEU A 120 -7.73 0.60 -2.96
N VAL A 121 -8.93 0.66 -2.38
CA VAL A 121 -9.14 0.48 -0.93
C VAL A 121 -8.77 -0.94 -0.50
N SER A 122 -9.17 -1.96 -1.26
CA SER A 122 -8.80 -3.35 -0.99
C SER A 122 -7.29 -3.58 -1.12
N GLY A 123 -6.62 -2.88 -2.03
CA GLY A 123 -5.17 -2.92 -2.17
C GLY A 123 -4.43 -2.45 -0.92
N HIS A 124 -4.95 -1.42 -0.23
CA HIS A 124 -4.40 -0.96 1.05
C HIS A 124 -4.51 -2.05 2.13
N LEU A 125 -5.63 -2.76 2.17
CA LEU A 125 -5.80 -3.91 3.06
C LEU A 125 -4.82 -5.04 2.71
N GLY A 126 -4.65 -5.34 1.42
CA GLY A 126 -3.67 -6.32 0.95
C GLY A 126 -2.24 -5.99 1.38
N VAL A 127 -1.82 -4.74 1.22
CA VAL A 127 -0.51 -4.25 1.70
C VAL A 127 -0.41 -4.34 3.22
N SER A 128 -1.48 -4.02 3.96
CA SER A 128 -1.50 -4.17 5.42
C SER A 128 -1.28 -5.61 5.87
N VAL A 129 -1.90 -6.59 5.18
CA VAL A 129 -1.69 -8.01 5.45
C VAL A 129 -0.24 -8.42 5.20
N LEU A 130 0.35 -8.00 4.07
CA LEU A 130 1.77 -8.26 3.77
C LEU A 130 2.71 -7.62 4.81
N ALA A 131 2.42 -6.37 5.21
CA ALA A 131 3.18 -5.67 6.24
C ALA A 131 3.08 -6.37 7.60
N SER A 132 1.90 -6.88 7.95
CA SER A 132 1.66 -7.67 9.17
C SER A 132 2.45 -8.98 9.17
N PHE A 133 2.48 -9.71 8.04
CA PHE A 133 3.33 -10.90 7.91
C PHE A 133 4.81 -10.56 8.02
N ARG A 134 5.24 -9.42 7.45
CA ARG A 134 6.62 -8.95 7.55
C ARG A 134 6.98 -8.63 9.00
N LEU A 135 6.10 -7.93 9.71
CA LEU A 135 6.24 -7.63 11.13
C LEU A 135 6.33 -8.91 11.97
N ALA A 136 5.41 -9.86 11.79
CA ALA A 136 5.41 -11.12 12.52
C ALA A 136 6.74 -11.88 12.34
N ARG A 137 7.29 -11.91 11.13
CA ARG A 137 8.60 -12.52 10.86
C ARG A 137 9.76 -11.77 11.51
N LEU A 138 9.76 -10.44 11.46
CA LEU A 138 10.76 -9.61 12.14
C LEU A 138 10.75 -9.80 13.66
N LEU A 139 9.57 -10.02 14.24
CA LEU A 139 9.42 -10.27 15.67
C LEU A 139 9.88 -11.68 16.06
N ARG A 140 9.58 -12.68 15.23
CA ARG A 140 9.95 -14.10 15.44
C ARG A 140 11.42 -14.40 15.19
N ALA A 141 12.12 -13.63 14.35
CA ALA A 141 13.56 -13.76 14.20
C ALA A 141 14.22 -13.51 15.57
N LYS A 142 14.86 -14.55 16.15
CA LYS A 142 15.61 -14.42 17.40
C LYS A 142 16.59 -13.25 17.27
N ARG A 143 16.70 -12.44 18.32
CA ARG A 143 17.63 -11.29 18.36
C ARG A 143 19.02 -11.79 17.91
N PRO A 144 19.71 -11.08 16.99
CA PRO A 144 21.15 -11.29 16.86
C PRO A 144 21.83 -10.95 18.19
#